data_AF-A0AAW4CFR4-F1
#
_entry.id   AF-A0AAW4CFR4-F1
#
_cell.length_a   1.000
_cell.length_b   1.000
_cell.length_c   1.000
_cell.angle_alpha   90.00
_cell.angle_beta   90.00
_cell.angle_gamma   90.00
#
_symmetry.space_group_name_H-M   'P 1'
#
loop_
_entity.id
_entity.type
_entity.pdbx_description
1 polymer ?
#
loop_
_entity_poly.entity_id
_entity_poly.type
_entity_poly.pdbx_seq_one_letter_code
_entity_poly.pdbx_strand_id
1 'polypeptide(L)'
;MSTEIEPMYVDCGEHGKRVASVVCCHLLKPEGERVGFIENSSEPNDLQAWCSKCEAEFEEEDGMTEKFRAFNKMSVVCVNCYEKSADYHSIEAQ
;
A
#
# COMPACT_ATOMS: atom_id res chain seq x y z
N MET A 1 3.44 -6.06 26.67
CA MET A 1 4.21 -4.91 26.19
C MET A 1 3.52 -4.47 24.92
N SER A 2 2.79 -3.36 24.95
CA SER A 2 2.12 -2.84 23.77
C SER A 2 3.20 -2.30 22.84
N THR A 3 3.51 -3.04 21.78
CA THR A 3 4.39 -2.59 20.71
C THR A 3 3.60 -1.70 19.77
N GLU A 4 3.13 -0.56 20.26
CA GLU A 4 2.48 0.43 19.42
C GLU A 4 3.57 1.13 18.61
N ILE A 5 3.57 0.93 17.29
CA ILE A 5 4.48 1.63 16.38
C ILE A 5 4.11 3.11 16.40
N GLU A 6 5.10 4.00 16.61
CA GLU A 6 4.87 5.44 16.52
C GLU A 6 4.53 5.84 15.08
N PRO A 7 3.48 6.64 14.84
CA PRO A 7 3.07 7.00 13.49
C PRO A 7 4.13 7.87 12.81
N MET A 8 4.51 7.48 11.60
CA MET A 8 5.31 8.31 10.70
C MET A 8 4.41 9.30 9.95
N TYR A 9 4.98 10.42 9.53
CA TYR A 9 4.25 11.47 8.80
C TYR A 9 4.93 11.80 7.48
N VAL A 10 4.12 12.11 6.47
CA VAL A 10 4.55 12.62 5.16
C VAL A 10 3.85 13.94 4.87
N ASP A 11 4.54 14.86 4.22
CA ASP A 11 3.95 16.10 3.70
C ASP A 11 3.41 15.84 2.29
N CYS A 12 2.10 15.58 2.21
CA CYS A 12 1.42 15.35 0.94
C CYS A 12 1.08 16.70 0.31
N GLY A 13 1.51 16.92 -0.94
CA GLY A 13 1.21 18.18 -1.65
C GLY A 13 -0.29 18.50 -1.80
N GLU A 14 -1.16 17.49 -1.72
CA GLU A 14 -2.62 17.64 -1.83
C GLU A 14 -3.32 17.71 -0.47
N HIS A 15 -2.88 16.93 0.53
CA HIS A 15 -3.58 16.77 1.82
C HIS A 15 -2.82 17.38 3.02
N GLY A 16 -1.61 17.92 2.80
CA GLY A 16 -0.69 18.42 3.82
C GLY A 16 -0.04 17.30 4.65
N LYS A 17 0.46 17.67 5.84
CA LYS A 17 1.06 16.71 6.77
C LYS A 17 0.04 15.71 7.30
N ARG A 18 0.27 14.43 7.04
CA ARG A 18 -0.63 13.30 7.39
C ARG A 18 0.18 12.06 7.75
N VAL A 19 -0.47 11.07 8.37
CA VAL A 19 0.15 9.77 8.65
C VAL A 19 0.60 9.14 7.33
N ALA A 20 1.81 8.58 7.33
CA ALA A 20 2.42 7.92 6.19
C ALA A 20 1.92 6.47 6.07
N SER A 21 1.80 6.01 4.84
CA SER A 21 1.42 4.64 4.48
C SER A 21 2.28 4.19 3.29
N VAL A 22 2.49 2.88 3.13
CA VAL A 22 3.28 2.33 2.02
C VAL A 22 2.37 1.56 1.07
N VAL A 23 2.46 1.87 -0.22
CA VAL A 23 1.72 1.16 -1.27
C VAL A 23 2.65 0.73 -2.41
N CYS A 24 2.30 -0.31 -3.16
CA CYS A 24 3.00 -0.58 -4.42
C CYS A 24 2.70 0.48 -5.48
N CYS A 25 3.60 0.69 -6.45
CA CYS A 25 3.40 1.73 -7.47
C CYS A 25 2.15 1.51 -8.32
N HIS A 26 1.64 0.28 -8.41
CA HIS A 26 0.45 -0.07 -9.17
C HIS A 26 -0.83 0.53 -8.58
N LEU A 27 -0.84 0.77 -7.26
CA LEU A 27 -1.95 1.38 -6.53
C LEU A 27 -2.01 2.91 -6.64
N LEU A 28 -0.99 3.54 -7.25
CA LEU A 28 -0.94 5.00 -7.44
C LEU A 28 -1.76 5.48 -8.64
N LYS A 29 -2.36 4.56 -9.41
CA LYS A 29 -3.09 4.91 -10.62
C LYS A 29 -4.48 5.42 -10.27
N PRO A 30 -4.84 6.67 -10.61
CA PRO A 30 -6.15 7.23 -10.28
C PRO A 30 -7.27 6.72 -11.20
N GLU A 31 -6.93 5.98 -12.26
CA GLU A 31 -7.85 5.50 -13.28
C GLU A 31 -7.29 4.25 -14.01
N GLY A 32 -8.19 3.52 -14.68
CA GLY A 32 -7.85 2.31 -15.44
C GLY A 32 -8.27 1.01 -14.76
N GLU A 33 -7.59 -0.09 -15.09
CA GLU A 33 -7.91 -1.41 -14.54
C GLU A 33 -7.73 -1.42 -13.01
N ARG A 34 -8.74 -1.94 -12.29
CA ARG A 34 -8.62 -2.19 -10.85
C ARG A 34 -7.71 -3.41 -10.65
N VAL A 35 -6.71 -3.28 -9.79
CA VAL A 35 -5.66 -4.31 -9.62
C VAL A 35 -5.79 -5.13 -8.33
N GLY A 36 -6.89 -4.93 -7.58
CA GLY A 36 -7.06 -5.46 -6.23
C GLY A 36 -6.29 -4.63 -5.19
N PHE A 37 -6.70 -4.75 -3.94
CA PHE A 37 -6.10 -4.07 -2.80
C PHE A 37 -5.98 -5.07 -1.65
N ILE A 38 -4.75 -5.38 -1.24
CA ILE A 38 -4.46 -6.33 -0.18
C ILE A 38 -3.68 -5.59 0.90
N GLU A 39 -4.27 -5.49 2.08
CA GLU A 39 -3.62 -4.97 3.28
C GLU A 39 -2.70 -6.05 3.85
N ASN A 40 -1.40 -5.76 3.94
CA ASN A 40 -0.38 -6.71 4.37
C ASN A 40 0.21 -6.37 5.75
N SER A 41 -0.35 -5.35 6.41
CA SER A 41 -0.05 -4.95 7.77
C SER A 41 -1.35 -4.78 8.55
N SER A 42 -1.40 -5.31 9.77
CA SER A 42 -2.51 -5.11 10.71
C SER A 42 -2.18 -4.02 11.75
N GLU A 43 -1.01 -3.40 11.65
CA GLU A 43 -0.54 -2.38 12.60
C GLU A 43 -1.15 -1.02 12.27
N PRO A 44 -1.88 -0.37 13.20
CA PRO A 44 -2.70 0.81 12.90
C PRO A 44 -1.87 2.04 12.48
N ASN A 45 -0.60 2.10 12.88
CA ASN A 45 0.32 3.19 12.56
C ASN A 45 1.34 2.82 11.46
N ASP A 46 1.19 1.63 10.87
CA ASP A 46 2.04 1.13 9.78
C ASP A 46 1.16 0.54 8.68
N LEU A 47 0.34 1.40 8.08
CA LEU A 47 -0.57 1.03 7.00
C LEU A 47 0.24 0.70 5.75
N GLN A 48 0.04 -0.53 5.27
CA GLN A 48 0.75 -1.05 4.11
C GLN A 48 -0.20 -1.88 3.25
N ALA A 49 -0.12 -1.69 1.93
CA ALA A 49 -0.91 -2.46 0.99
C ALA A 49 -0.21 -2.64 -0.36
N TRP A 50 -0.61 -3.67 -1.10
CA TRP A 50 -0.21 -3.83 -2.50
C TRP A 50 -1.34 -4.47 -3.31
N CYS A 51 -1.16 -4.53 -4.62
CA CYS A 51 -2.15 -5.14 -5.51
C CYS A 51 -2.05 -6.67 -5.54
N SER A 52 -3.06 -7.35 -6.09
CA SER A 52 -3.10 -8.82 -6.16
C SER A 52 -1.92 -9.44 -6.93
N LYS A 53 -1.38 -8.74 -7.92
CA LYS A 53 -0.16 -9.19 -8.62
C LYS A 53 1.06 -9.12 -7.73
N CYS A 54 1.17 -8.10 -6.87
CA CYS A 54 2.26 -8.03 -5.92
C CYS A 54 2.16 -9.12 -4.87
N GLU A 55 0.95 -9.48 -4.40
CA GLU A 55 0.79 -10.63 -3.51
C GLU A 55 1.31 -11.92 -4.16
N ALA A 56 0.88 -12.21 -5.39
CA ALA A 56 1.33 -13.41 -6.11
C ALA A 56 2.86 -13.45 -6.30
N GLU A 57 3.49 -12.32 -6.62
CA GLU A 57 4.97 -12.25 -6.71
C GLU A 57 5.64 -12.39 -5.34
N PHE A 58 5.04 -11.89 -4.27
CA PHE A 58 5.57 -12.07 -2.92
C PHE A 58 5.55 -13.53 -2.49
N GLU A 59 4.45 -14.24 -2.78
CA GLU A 59 4.30 -15.68 -2.55
C GLU A 59 5.24 -16.50 -3.44
N GLU A 60 5.40 -16.15 -4.72
CA GLU A 60 6.33 -16.84 -5.63
C GLU A 60 7.79 -16.68 -5.20
N GLU A 61 8.17 -15.48 -4.77
CA GLU A 61 9.53 -15.14 -4.37
C GLU A 61 9.87 -15.55 -2.94
N ASP A 62 8.90 -16.07 -2.18
CA ASP A 62 9.00 -16.40 -0.74
C ASP A 62 9.49 -15.19 0.09
N GLY A 63 9.01 -13.99 -0.27
CA GLY A 63 9.27 -12.76 0.48
C GLY A 63 9.72 -11.56 -0.35
N MET A 64 10.35 -10.59 0.34
CA MET A 64 10.74 -9.30 -0.25
C MET A 64 12.10 -9.35 -0.97
N THR A 65 12.22 -10.21 -1.98
CA THR A 65 13.43 -10.34 -2.80
C THR A 65 13.71 -9.08 -3.63
N GLU A 66 14.89 -9.00 -4.26
CA GLU A 66 15.21 -7.91 -5.19
C GLU A 66 14.25 -7.87 -6.38
N LYS A 67 13.84 -9.04 -6.90
CA LYS A 67 12.85 -9.15 -7.99
C LYS A 67 11.50 -8.59 -7.52
N PHE A 68 11.03 -9.00 -6.34
CA PHE A 68 9.80 -8.46 -5.76
C PHE A 68 9.88 -6.93 -5.59
N ARG A 69 10.97 -6.40 -5.03
CA ARG A 69 11.15 -4.95 -4.83
C ARG A 69 11.18 -4.19 -6.15
N ALA A 70 11.82 -4.74 -7.17
CA ALA A 70 11.87 -4.16 -8.52
C ALA A 70 10.51 -4.17 -9.23
N PHE A 71 9.66 -5.16 -8.95
CA PHE A 71 8.29 -5.24 -9.45
C PHE A 71 7.35 -4.30 -8.68
N ASN A 72 7.34 -4.40 -7.35
CA ASN A 72 6.43 -3.68 -6.47
C ASN A 72 6.65 -2.15 -6.49
N LYS A 73 7.92 -1.71 -6.51
CA LYS A 73 8.33 -0.29 -6.48
C LYS A 73 7.53 0.52 -5.46
N MET A 74 7.65 0.11 -4.20
CA MET A 74 6.96 0.72 -3.06
C MET A 74 7.06 2.25 -3.08
N SER A 75 5.97 2.89 -2.70
CA SER A 75 5.82 4.34 -2.65
C SER A 75 5.18 4.74 -1.34
N VAL A 76 5.66 5.83 -0.75
CA VAL A 76 5.07 6.40 0.47
C VAL A 76 3.98 7.38 0.07
N VAL A 77 2.79 7.21 0.64
CA VAL A 77 1.63 8.07 0.45
C VAL A 77 1.08 8.51 1.80
N CYS A 78 0.21 9.51 1.82
CA CYS A 78 -0.54 9.81 3.04
C CYS A 78 -1.74 8.89 3.22
N VAL A 79 -2.25 8.79 4.44
CA VAL A 79 -3.45 7.99 4.78
C VAL A 79 -4.65 8.30 3.88
N ASN A 80 -4.88 9.56 3.50
CA ASN A 80 -6.00 9.89 2.62
C ASN A 80 -5.79 9.42 1.17
N CYS A 81 -4.55 9.43 0.66
CA CYS A 81 -4.21 8.83 -0.63
C CYS A 81 -4.34 7.30 -0.58
N TYR A 82 -3.97 6.69 0.56
CA TYR A 82 -4.13 5.26 0.81
C TYR A 82 -5.61 4.86 0.77
N GLU A 83 -6.48 5.53 1.54
CA GLU A 83 -7.93 5.28 1.57
C GLU A 83 -8.55 5.43 0.17
N LYS A 84 -8.21 6.50 -0.55
CA LYS A 84 -8.69 6.71 -1.93
C LYS A 84 -8.26 5.58 -2.87
N SER A 85 -7.04 5.08 -2.71
CA SER A 85 -6.54 3.95 -3.49
C SER A 85 -7.27 2.66 -3.12
N ALA A 86 -7.50 2.41 -1.82
CA ALA A 86 -8.28 1.29 -1.32
C ALA A 86 -9.71 1.31 -1.90
N ASP A 87 -10.41 2.44 -1.82
CA ASP A 87 -11.77 2.59 -2.34
C ASP A 87 -11.85 2.31 -3.85
N TYR A 88 -10.82 2.70 -4.60
CA TYR A 88 -10.79 2.50 -6.05
C TYR A 88 -10.43 1.06 -6.45
N HIS A 89 -9.44 0.46 -5.77
CA HIS A 89 -8.86 -0.83 -6.16
C HIS A 89 -9.44 -2.02 -5.41
N SER A 90 -10.23 -1.80 -4.35
CA SER A 90 -11.02 -2.86 -3.72
C SER A 90 -12.05 -3.36 -4.73
N ILE A 91 -11.83 -4.57 -5.24
CA ILE A 91 -12.79 -5.27 -6.08
C ILE A 91 -13.54 -6.21 -5.16
N GLU A 92 -14.82 -5.93 -4.89
CA GLU A 92 -15.68 -6.94 -4.30
C GLU A 92 -15.72 -8.13 -5.25
N ALA A 93 -15.39 -9.33 -4.75
CA ALA A 93 -15.62 -10.57 -5.48
C ALA A 93 -17.13 -10.66 -5.72
N GLN A 94 -17.56 -10.34 -6.96
CA GLN A 94 -18.93 -10.56 -7.41
C GLN A 94 -19.20 -12.05 -7.62
#